data_AF-A0A7R8YQ08-F1
#
_entry.id   AF-A0A7R8YQ08-F1
#
_cell.length_a   1.000
_cell.length_b   1.000
_cell.length_c   1.000
_cell.angle_alpha   90.00
_cell.angle_beta   90.00
_cell.angle_gamma   90.00
#
_symmetry.space_group_name_H-M   'P 1'
#
loop_
_entity.id
_entity.type
_entity.pdbx_description
1 polymer ?
#
loop_
_entity_poly.entity_id
_entity_poly.type
_entity_poly.pdbx_seq_one_letter_code
_entity_poly.pdbx_strand_id
1 'polypeptide(L)'
;MLLRTVILTFALYVALCAAQDDSAEPPPVCHIQCGSNYKPVCVQMPDMIVREFTNSCHLSLFNCRNRANLQSNVPCVIDRIEKMVSAKLKLFERKLRNQGRVDIPERSRVGVREMRNLINAFRAVVSKL
;
A
#
# COMPACT_ATOMS: atom_id res chain seq x y z
N MET A 1 -44.08 42.96 5.31
CA MET A 1 -43.29 42.49 6.46
C MET A 1 -42.37 41.31 6.11
N LEU A 2 -42.83 40.34 5.30
CA LEU A 2 -42.06 39.14 4.93
C LEU A 2 -40.73 39.38 4.20
N LEU A 3 -40.65 40.41 3.35
CA LEU A 3 -39.42 40.72 2.59
C LEU A 3 -38.26 41.17 3.50
N ARG A 4 -38.56 41.90 4.57
CA ARG A 4 -37.55 42.37 5.52
C ARG A 4 -36.98 41.21 6.34
N THR A 5 -37.82 40.25 6.73
CA THR A 5 -37.38 39.06 7.46
C THR A 5 -36.48 38.17 6.62
N VAL A 6 -36.81 37.97 5.34
CA VAL A 6 -36.00 37.16 4.42
C VAL A 6 -34.63 37.79 4.15
N ILE A 7 -34.56 39.11 4.00
CA ILE A 7 -33.29 39.82 3.78
C ILE A 7 -32.40 39.71 5.03
N LEU A 8 -32.98 39.87 6.22
CA LEU A 8 -32.23 39.78 7.48
C LEU A 8 -31.72 38.36 7.74
N THR A 9 -32.49 37.32 7.45
CA THR A 9 -32.04 35.93 7.62
C THR A 9 -30.96 35.56 6.61
N PHE A 10 -31.08 36.00 5.35
CA PHE A 10 -30.06 35.75 4.34
C PHE A 10 -28.75 36.48 4.65
N ALA A 11 -28.82 37.73 5.12
CA ALA A 11 -27.64 38.48 5.54
C ALA A 11 -26.94 37.82 6.75
N LEU A 12 -27.70 37.31 7.72
CA LEU A 12 -27.14 36.54 8.84
C LEU A 12 -26.46 35.26 8.36
N TYR A 13 -27.10 34.52 7.44
CA TYR A 13 -26.54 33.28 6.89
C TYR A 13 -25.21 33.52 6.15
N VAL A 14 -25.15 34.57 5.32
CA VAL A 14 -23.93 34.95 4.62
C VAL A 14 -22.82 35.39 5.58
N ALA A 15 -23.17 36.13 6.65
CA ALA A 15 -22.21 36.52 7.68
C ALA A 15 -21.65 35.32 8.46
N LEU A 16 -22.45 34.28 8.71
CA LEU A 16 -21.96 33.02 9.29
C LEU A 16 -20.98 32.29 8.37
N CYS A 17 -21.21 32.29 7.06
CA CYS A 17 -20.30 31.63 6.10
C CYS A 17 -18.95 32.35 5.93
N ALA A 18 -18.88 33.66 6.16
CA ALA A 18 -17.64 34.43 6.03
C ALA A 18 -16.65 34.22 7.19
N ALA A 19 -17.06 33.54 8.26
CA ALA A 19 -16.22 33.24 9.42
C ALA A 19 -15.48 31.89 9.33
N GLN A 20 -15.56 31.18 8.20
CA GLN A 20 -14.69 30.03 7.92
C GLN A 20 -13.31 30.53 7.51
N ASP A 21 -12.61 31.00 8.54
CA ASP A 21 -11.17 31.18 8.55
C ASP A 21 -10.57 29.77 8.52
N ASP A 22 -10.29 29.27 7.31
CA ASP A 22 -9.30 28.22 7.08
C ASP A 22 -7.97 28.79 7.57
N SER A 23 -7.77 28.72 8.88
CA SER A 23 -6.49 29.00 9.51
C SER A 23 -5.51 28.04 8.87
N ALA A 24 -4.81 28.54 7.85
CA ALA A 24 -3.74 27.86 7.16
C ALA A 24 -2.58 27.76 8.15
N GLU A 25 -2.75 26.90 9.15
CA GLU A 25 -1.76 26.60 10.14
C GLU A 25 -0.53 26.08 9.38
N PRO A 26 0.67 26.61 9.68
CA PRO A 26 1.86 26.29 8.92
C PRO A 26 2.05 24.78 8.82
N PRO A 27 2.57 24.28 7.67
CA PRO A 27 2.79 22.86 7.49
C PRO A 27 3.67 22.33 8.63
N PRO A 28 3.33 21.16 9.20
CA PRO A 28 4.05 20.61 10.34
C PRO A 28 5.51 20.36 9.96
N VAL A 29 6.43 20.79 10.83
CA VAL A 29 7.86 20.55 10.63
C VAL A 29 8.18 19.10 10.99
N CYS A 30 8.53 18.30 9.97
CA CYS A 30 8.81 16.87 10.12
C CYS A 30 10.31 16.59 9.98
N HIS A 31 11.04 16.52 11.09
CA HIS A 31 12.47 16.18 11.11
C HIS A 31 12.73 14.66 11.08
N ILE A 32 12.13 13.95 10.12
CA ILE A 32 12.30 12.51 9.96
C ILE A 32 13.14 12.23 8.72
N GLN A 33 14.29 11.58 8.91
CA GLN A 33 15.11 11.02 7.84
C GLN A 33 14.92 9.50 7.80
N CYS A 34 14.57 8.98 6.64
CA CYS A 34 14.35 7.55 6.44
C CYS A 34 15.49 6.94 5.63
N GLY A 35 15.98 5.78 6.07
CA GLY A 35 16.92 4.97 5.29
C GLY A 35 16.22 4.26 4.13
N SER A 36 17.01 3.81 3.15
CA SER A 36 16.56 3.09 1.95
C SER A 36 16.25 1.60 2.19
N ASN A 37 16.09 1.18 3.45
CA ASN A 37 15.81 -0.20 3.78
C ASN A 37 14.38 -0.56 3.35
N TYR A 38 14.23 -1.46 2.39
CA TYR A 38 12.93 -1.93 1.94
C TYR A 38 12.34 -2.95 2.94
N LYS A 39 11.28 -2.54 3.65
CA LYS A 39 10.48 -3.34 4.59
C LYS A 39 9.03 -2.85 4.51
N PRO A 40 8.30 -3.20 3.45
CA PRO A 40 7.09 -2.51 3.06
C PRO A 40 6.00 -2.60 4.14
N VAL A 41 5.27 -1.49 4.32
CA VAL A 41 4.08 -1.42 5.16
C VAL A 41 2.91 -0.92 4.33
N CYS A 42 1.73 -1.50 4.52
CA CYS A 42 0.56 -1.19 3.72
C CYS A 42 -0.58 -0.70 4.56
N VAL A 43 -1.21 0.36 4.08
CA VAL A 43 -2.27 1.06 4.79
C VAL A 43 -3.48 1.18 3.87
N GLN A 44 -4.65 0.95 4.43
CA GLN A 44 -5.89 1.29 3.75
C GLN A 44 -6.21 2.77 3.94
N MET A 45 -6.28 3.50 2.82
CA MET A 45 -6.66 4.90 2.78
C MET A 45 -8.19 5.06 2.93
N PRO A 46 -8.70 6.27 3.27
CA PRO A 46 -10.14 6.51 3.42
C PRO A 46 -10.98 6.22 2.17
N ASP A 47 -10.36 6.30 0.98
CA ASP A 47 -10.95 5.96 -0.32
C ASP A 47 -10.91 4.44 -0.64
N MET A 48 -10.59 3.61 0.36
CA MET A 48 -10.40 2.16 0.26
C MET A 48 -9.22 1.71 -0.60
N ILE A 49 -8.36 2.63 -1.05
CA ILE A 49 -7.14 2.27 -1.79
C ILE A 49 -6.07 1.81 -0.81
N VAL A 50 -5.43 0.67 -1.10
CA VAL A 50 -4.26 0.21 -0.34
C VAL A 50 -3.03 0.92 -0.88
N ARG A 51 -2.38 1.71 -0.03
CA ARG A 51 -1.10 2.36 -0.34
C ARG A 51 0.04 1.64 0.37
N GLU A 52 1.09 1.33 -0.38
CA GLU A 52 2.33 0.76 0.13
C GLU A 52 3.36 1.86 0.39
N PHE A 53 4.07 1.75 1.51
CA PHE A 53 5.21 2.58 1.85
C PHE A 53 6.45 1.69 1.96
N THR A 54 7.59 2.17 1.47
CA THR A 54 8.89 1.47 1.47
C THR A 54 9.25 0.87 2.83
N ASN A 55 8.98 1.61 3.91
CA ASN A 55 9.09 1.13 5.29
C ASN A 55 8.25 1.97 6.25
N SER A 56 8.21 1.55 7.52
CA SER A 56 7.48 2.25 8.59
C SER A 56 7.91 3.70 8.79
N CYS A 57 9.18 4.04 8.56
CA CYS A 57 9.64 5.43 8.66
C CYS A 57 8.99 6.31 7.61
N HIS A 58 8.89 5.84 6.36
CA HIS A 58 8.21 6.58 5.29
C HIS A 58 6.72 6.78 5.58
N LEU A 59 6.07 5.81 6.21
CA LEU A 59 4.69 5.97 6.71
C LEU A 59 4.60 7.05 7.80
N SER A 60 5.51 7.05 8.79
CA SER A 60 5.55 8.07 9.84
C SER A 60 5.81 9.47 9.29
N LEU A 61 6.70 9.60 8.30
CA LEU A 61 6.96 10.86 7.61
C LEU A 61 5.71 11.35 6.86
N PHE A 62 4.98 10.45 6.20
CA PHE A 62 3.71 10.77 5.55
C PHE A 62 2.67 11.24 6.57
N ASN A 63 2.50 10.51 7.67
CA ASN A 63 1.58 10.88 8.75
C ASN A 63 1.88 12.27 9.29
N CYS A 64 3.16 12.57 9.57
CA CYS A 64 3.58 13.88 10.02
C CYS A 64 3.21 14.97 9.01
N ARG A 65 3.60 14.82 7.73
CA ARG A 65 3.38 15.84 6.69
C ARG A 65 1.91 16.12 6.40
N ASN A 66 1.06 15.09 6.50
CA ASN A 66 -0.36 15.18 6.16
C ASN A 66 -1.27 15.29 7.38
N ARG A 67 -0.71 15.43 8.59
CA ARG A 67 -1.46 15.38 9.86
C ARG A 67 -2.38 14.17 9.95
N ALA A 68 -1.92 13.05 9.39
CA ALA A 68 -2.66 11.80 9.37
C ALA A 68 -2.18 10.87 10.49
N ASN A 69 -3.01 9.92 10.87
CA ASN A 69 -2.66 8.88 11.85
C ASN A 69 -2.94 7.49 11.25
N LEU A 70 -2.31 7.23 10.10
CA LEU A 70 -2.46 5.98 9.39
C LEU A 70 -1.61 4.89 10.05
N GLN A 71 -2.14 3.68 10.14
CA GLN A 71 -1.44 2.51 10.67
C GLN A 71 -1.49 1.35 9.68
N SER A 72 -0.42 0.56 9.63
CA SER A 72 -0.36 -0.63 8.79
C SER A 72 -1.39 -1.66 9.28
N ASN A 73 -2.54 -1.70 8.64
CA ASN A 73 -3.70 -2.50 9.05
C ASN A 73 -4.07 -3.58 8.02
N VAL A 74 -3.40 -3.59 6.86
CA VAL A 74 -3.68 -4.53 5.77
C VAL A 74 -2.38 -5.15 5.23
N PRO A 75 -2.43 -6.41 4.76
CA PRO A 75 -1.28 -7.02 4.10
C PRO A 75 -1.03 -6.36 2.74
N CYS A 76 0.24 -6.21 2.38
CA CYS A 76 0.64 -5.67 1.09
C CYS A 76 0.25 -6.60 -0.07
N VAL A 77 -0.04 -6.00 -1.23
CA VAL A 77 -0.37 -6.76 -2.45
C VAL A 77 0.80 -7.63 -2.89
N ILE A 78 2.02 -7.12 -2.78
CA ILE A 78 3.24 -7.89 -3.08
C ILE A 78 3.34 -9.12 -2.16
N ASP A 79 3.11 -8.97 -0.85
CA ASP A 79 3.09 -10.09 0.10
C ASP A 79 1.99 -11.12 -0.26
N ARG A 80 0.83 -10.66 -0.76
CA ARG A 80 -0.24 -11.54 -1.24
C ARG A 80 0.18 -12.31 -2.51
N ILE A 81 0.83 -11.67 -3.47
CA ILE A 81 1.34 -12.31 -4.69
C ILE A 81 2.45 -13.32 -4.35
N GLU A 82 3.42 -12.96 -3.51
CA GLU A 82 4.48 -13.87 -3.08
C GLU A 82 3.92 -15.13 -2.40
N LYS A 83 2.94 -14.97 -1.52
CA LYS A 83 2.26 -16.10 -0.86
C LYS A 83 1.55 -17.00 -1.87
N MET A 84 0.86 -16.42 -2.87
CA MET A 84 0.20 -17.19 -3.92
C MET A 84 1.20 -17.94 -4.80
N VAL A 85 2.27 -17.29 -5.24
CA VAL A 85 3.31 -17.90 -6.06
C VAL A 85 4.03 -19.00 -5.27
N SER A 86 4.37 -18.75 -4.01
CA SER A 86 5.00 -19.75 -3.13
C SER A 86 4.08 -20.95 -2.88
N ALA A 87 2.79 -20.73 -2.64
CA ALA A 87 1.82 -21.80 -2.46
C ALA A 87 1.65 -22.65 -3.72
N LYS A 88 1.53 -22.00 -4.89
CA LYS A 88 1.45 -22.70 -6.18
C LYS A 88 2.73 -23.48 -6.50
N LEU A 89 3.90 -22.91 -6.20
CA LEU A 89 5.18 -23.58 -6.37
C LEU A 89 5.28 -24.84 -5.49
N LYS A 90 4.89 -24.73 -4.20
CA LYS A 90 4.86 -25.88 -3.28
C LYS A 90 3.88 -26.96 -3.76
N LEU A 91 2.72 -26.58 -4.28
CA LEU A 91 1.74 -27.52 -4.84
C LEU A 91 2.32 -28.24 -6.06
N PHE A 92 2.99 -27.50 -6.94
CA PHE A 92 3.64 -28.06 -8.12
C PHE A 92 4.76 -29.04 -7.73
N GLU A 93 5.63 -28.67 -6.78
CA GLU A 93 6.67 -29.57 -6.25
C GLU A 93 6.10 -30.83 -5.58
N ARG A 94 4.95 -30.74 -4.92
CA ARG A 94 4.23 -31.92 -4.37
C ARG A 94 3.70 -32.83 -5.47
N LYS A 95 3.11 -32.26 -6.54
CA LYS A 95 2.67 -33.05 -7.71
C LYS A 95 3.83 -33.79 -8.36
N LEU A 96 4.98 -33.14 -8.52
CA LEU A 96 6.18 -33.78 -9.05
C LEU A 96 6.68 -34.95 -8.19
N ARG A 97 6.64 -34.82 -6.86
CA ARG A 97 7.01 -35.92 -5.94
C ARG A 97 6.03 -37.09 -5.98
N ASN A 98 4.73 -36.80 -6.03
CA ASN A 98 3.69 -37.83 -6.01
C ASN A 98 3.54 -38.54 -7.36
N GLN A 99 4.01 -37.95 -8.47
CA GLN A 99 4.06 -38.59 -9.79
C GLN A 99 5.19 -39.61 -9.96
N GLY A 100 5.85 -40.00 -8.85
CA GLY A 100 6.74 -41.16 -8.73
C GLY A 100 7.29 -41.73 -10.03
N ARG A 101 8.50 -41.29 -10.43
CA ARG A 101 9.39 -42.03 -11.37
C ARG A 101 8.75 -42.50 -12.68
N VAL A 102 7.64 -41.92 -13.14
CA VAL A 102 7.25 -42.01 -14.55
C VAL A 102 8.29 -41.16 -15.28
N ASP A 103 9.03 -41.75 -16.22
CA ASP A 103 10.10 -41.10 -16.97
C ASP A 103 9.67 -39.71 -17.43
N ILE A 104 10.10 -38.71 -16.67
CA ILE A 104 9.80 -37.32 -16.95
C ILE A 104 10.69 -36.99 -18.15
N PRO A 105 10.13 -36.69 -19.34
CA PRO A 105 10.96 -36.28 -20.46
C PRO A 105 11.79 -35.07 -20.01
N GLU A 106 13.08 -35.12 -20.31
CA GLU A 106 14.13 -34.21 -19.81
C GLU A 106 13.78 -32.72 -19.98
N ARG A 107 12.90 -32.44 -20.95
CA ARG A 107 12.28 -31.13 -21.24
C ARG A 107 11.51 -30.51 -20.06
N SER A 108 10.90 -31.31 -19.18
CA SER A 108 10.10 -30.80 -18.06
C SER A 108 10.92 -30.39 -16.84
N ARG A 109 12.18 -30.85 -16.70
CA ARG A 109 13.09 -30.41 -15.63
C ARG A 109 13.66 -29.01 -15.87
N VAL A 110 13.76 -28.59 -17.13
CA VAL A 110 14.22 -27.25 -17.53
C VAL A 110 13.27 -26.17 -17.01
N GLY A 111 11.96 -26.38 -17.17
CA GLY A 111 10.94 -25.41 -16.75
C GLY A 111 10.89 -25.14 -15.24
N VAL A 112 11.23 -26.12 -14.39
CA VAL A 112 11.25 -25.92 -12.92
C VAL A 112 12.44 -25.07 -12.49
N ARG A 113 13.60 -25.27 -13.14
CA ARG A 113 14.81 -24.51 -12.86
C ARG A 113 14.66 -23.07 -13.36
N GLU A 114 14.06 -22.88 -14.53
CA GLU A 114 13.70 -21.55 -15.05
C GLU A 114 12.70 -20.82 -14.16
N MET A 115 11.63 -21.49 -13.70
CA MET A 115 10.67 -20.87 -12.77
C MET A 115 11.34 -20.43 -11.47
N ARG A 116 12.23 -21.26 -10.90
CA ARG A 116 12.94 -20.89 -9.67
C ARG A 116 13.88 -19.70 -9.89
N ASN A 117 14.55 -19.64 -11.04
CA ASN A 117 15.39 -18.50 -11.41
C ASN A 117 14.57 -17.23 -11.60
N LEU A 118 13.39 -17.33 -12.23
CA LEU A 118 12.46 -16.21 -12.39
C LEU A 118 11.95 -15.68 -11.04
N ILE A 119 11.62 -16.57 -10.11
CA ILE A 119 11.18 -16.20 -8.75
C ILE A 119 12.33 -15.53 -7.98
N ASN A 120 13.55 -16.03 -8.10
CA ASN A 120 14.72 -15.44 -7.44
C ASN A 120 15.09 -14.09 -8.06
N ALA A 121 14.99 -13.95 -9.38
CA ALA A 121 15.20 -12.68 -10.08
C ALA A 121 14.14 -11.66 -9.66
N PHE A 122 12.86 -12.07 -9.60
CA PHE A 122 11.78 -11.22 -9.11
C PHE A 122 12.03 -10.75 -7.68
N ARG A 123 12.40 -11.65 -6.76
CA ARG A 123 12.80 -11.26 -5.38
C ARG A 123 13.97 -10.29 -5.35
N ALA A 124 14.98 -10.51 -6.18
CA ALA A 124 16.16 -9.64 -6.22
C ALA A 124 15.84 -8.23 -6.76
N VAL A 125 14.88 -8.12 -7.68
CA VAL A 125 14.35 -6.83 -8.14
C VAL A 125 13.54 -6.17 -7.03
N VAL A 126 12.63 -6.91 -6.39
CA VAL A 126 11.79 -6.40 -5.28
C VAL A 126 12.65 -5.95 -4.10
N SER A 127 13.74 -6.65 -3.77
CA SER A 127 14.62 -6.29 -2.65
C SER A 127 15.51 -5.07 -2.92
N LYS A 128 15.54 -4.56 -4.15
CA LYS A 128 16.36 -3.41 -4.57
C LYS A 128 15.53 -2.15 -4.86
N LEU A 129 14.21 -2.28 -4.89
CA LEU A 129 13.25 -1.17 -4.90
C LEU A 129 13.06 -0.66 -3.46
#